data_AF-A0A137Q9L1-F1
#
_entry.id   AF-A0A137Q9L1-F1
#
_cell.length_a   1.000
_cell.length_b   1.000
_cell.length_c   1.000
_cell.angle_alpha   90.00
_cell.angle_beta   90.00
_cell.angle_gamma   90.00
#
_symmetry.space_group_name_H-M   'P 1'
#
loop_
_entity.id
_entity.type
_entity.pdbx_description
1 polymer ?
#
loop_
_entity_poly.entity_id
_entity_poly.type
_entity_poly.pdbx_seq_one_letter_code
_entity_poly.pdbx_strand_id
1 'polypeptide(L)' 'NKHRLPEPNIKVNNLVYLATKNLNLPKERSNKLCPKYIGLFKIVEARPDFSNYCLELPPALTK' A
#
# COMPACT_ATOMS: atom_id res chain seq x y z
N ASN A 1 19.53 12.53 -8.18
CA ASN A 1 18.18 11.93 -8.20
C ASN A 1 17.52 12.21 -9.55
N LYS A 2 17.88 11.45 -10.60
CA LYS A 2 17.52 11.75 -12.00
C LYS A 2 16.46 10.78 -12.58
N HIS A 3 16.26 9.66 -11.89
CA HIS A 3 15.38 8.55 -12.32
C HIS A 3 14.10 8.44 -11.48
N ARG A 4 13.80 9.43 -10.63
CA ARG A 4 12.51 9.45 -9.96
C ARG A 4 11.45 9.83 -10.98
N LEU A 5 10.48 8.94 -11.14
CA LEU A 5 9.25 9.24 -11.85
C LEU A 5 8.51 10.37 -11.13
N PRO A 6 7.75 11.20 -11.87
CA PRO A 6 6.87 12.18 -11.27
C PRO A 6 5.91 11.48 -10.30
N GLU A 7 5.53 12.19 -9.24
CA GLU A 7 4.62 11.61 -8.27
C GLU A 7 3.27 11.29 -8.94
N PRO A 8 2.72 10.09 -8.69
CA PRO A 8 1.41 9.72 -9.23
C PRO A 8 0.32 10.60 -8.60
N ASN A 9 -0.66 11.03 -9.41
CA ASN A 9 -1.79 11.82 -8.93
C ASN A 9 -2.79 10.91 -8.19
N ILE A 10 -2.51 10.68 -6.92
CA ILE A 10 -3.31 9.83 -6.04
C ILE A 10 -4.17 10.73 -5.14
N LYS A 11 -5.49 10.60 -5.25
CA LYS A 11 -6.46 11.39 -4.48
C LYS A 11 -7.07 10.58 -3.34
N VAL A 12 -7.58 11.29 -2.33
CA VAL A 12 -8.47 10.71 -1.31
C VAL A 12 -9.65 10.02 -2.01
N ASN A 13 -10.12 8.89 -1.46
CA ASN A 13 -11.18 8.04 -2.02
C ASN A 13 -10.77 7.21 -3.25
N ASN A 14 -9.55 7.32 -3.78
CA ASN A 14 -9.06 6.38 -4.78
C ASN A 14 -8.85 4.98 -4.17
N LEU A 15 -9.09 3.97 -5.01
CA LEU A 15 -8.78 2.57 -4.71
C LEU A 15 -7.38 2.24 -5.21
N VAL A 16 -6.51 1.78 -4.32
CA VAL A 16 -5.12 1.45 -4.64
C VAL A 16 -4.74 0.07 -4.16
N TYR A 17 -3.82 -0.55 -4.89
CA TYR A 17 -3.21 -1.82 -4.50
C TYR A 17 -2.13 -1.61 -3.45
N LEU A 18 -2.12 -2.44 -2.41
CA LEU A 18 -1.07 -2.43 -1.38
C LEU A 18 -0.02 -3.48 -1.70
N ALA A 19 1.25 -3.09 -1.70
CA ALA A 19 2.36 -4.02 -1.86
C ALA A 19 2.57 -4.86 -0.60
N THR A 20 2.78 -6.16 -0.77
CA THR A 20 2.98 -7.12 0.34
C THR A 20 4.39 -7.14 0.90
N LYS A 21 5.32 -6.44 0.25
CA LYS A 21 6.76 -6.45 0.58
C LYS A 21 7.06 -6.08 2.04
N ASN A 22 6.29 -5.15 2.60
CA ASN A 22 6.47 -4.63 3.97
C ASN A 22 5.30 -5.00 4.90
N LEU A 23 4.45 -5.94 4.49
CA LEU A 23 3.36 -6.42 5.34
C LEU A 23 3.84 -7.58 6.21
N ASN A 24 3.49 -7.54 7.50
CA ASN A 24 3.68 -8.67 8.42
C ASN A 24 2.67 -9.77 8.07
N LEU A 25 2.99 -10.56 7.05
CA LEU A 25 2.22 -11.75 6.73
C LEU A 25 2.50 -12.84 7.78
N PRO A 26 1.51 -13.67 8.13
CA PRO A 26 1.70 -14.74 9.10
C PRO A 26 2.84 -15.66 8.65
N LYS A 27 3.74 -15.99 9.59
CA LYS A 27 5.02 -16.70 9.37
C LYS A 27 4.87 -18.02 8.59
N GLU A 28 3.70 -18.65 8.66
CA GLU A 28 3.38 -19.89 7.94
C GLU A 28 3.14 -19.69 6.43
N ARG A 29 2.95 -18.46 5.96
CA ARG A 29 2.83 -18.20 4.51
C ARG A 29 4.18 -17.85 3.92
N SER A 30 4.63 -18.68 2.98
CA SER A 30 5.82 -18.40 2.19
C SER A 30 5.64 -17.10 1.40
N ASN A 31 6.53 -16.12 1.64
CA ASN A 31 6.57 -14.85 0.89
C ASN A 31 6.72 -15.07 -0.62
N LYS A 32 7.27 -16.21 -1.06
CA LYS A 32 7.39 -16.56 -2.49
C LYS A 32 6.05 -16.86 -3.16
N LEU A 33 5.07 -17.35 -2.41
CA LEU A 33 3.75 -17.72 -2.93
C LEU A 33 2.72 -16.60 -2.72
N CYS A 34 3.07 -15.56 -1.97
CA CYS A 34 2.18 -14.43 -1.75
C CYS A 34 2.13 -13.55 -3.01
N PRO A 35 0.96 -13.04 -3.39
CA PRO A 35 0.86 -12.07 -4.48
C PRO A 35 1.67 -10.81 -4.11
N LYS A 36 2.28 -10.19 -5.12
CA LYS A 36 3.07 -8.96 -4.95
C LYS A 36 2.23 -7.78 -4.45
N TYR A 37 0.97 -7.76 -4.82
CA TYR A 37 -0.01 -6.74 -4.45
C TYR A 37 -1.28 -7.42 -3.94
N ILE A 38 -1.91 -6.83 -2.92
CA ILE A 38 -3.17 -7.32 -2.34
C ILE A 38 -4.19 -6.19 -2.32
N GLY A 39 -5.43 -6.55 -2.67
CA GLY A 39 -6.64 -5.79 -2.36
C GLY A 39 -6.72 -4.42 -3.04
N LEU A 40 -7.93 -3.88 -3.05
CA LEU A 40 -8.16 -2.48 -3.36
C LEU A 40 -8.50 -1.79 -2.05
N PHE A 41 -7.59 -0.96 -1.58
CA PHE A 41 -7.77 -0.20 -0.35
C PHE A 41 -8.08 1.24 -0.67
N LYS A 42 -9.00 1.81 0.10
CA LYS A 42 -9.41 3.18 -0.03
C LYS A 42 -8.43 4.09 0.69
N ILE A 43 -8.04 5.19 0.03
CA ILE A 43 -7.22 6.23 0.65
C ILE A 43 -8.10 7.13 1.50
N VAL A 44 -7.78 7.21 2.79
CA VAL A 44 -8.45 8.08 3.77
C VAL A 44 -7.79 9.46 3.78
N GLU A 45 -6.47 9.49 3.72
CA GLU A 45 -5.69 10.73 3.76
C GLU A 45 -4.52 10.65 2.78
N ALA A 46 -4.31 11.72 2.01
CA ALA A 46 -3.20 11.84 1.08
C ALA A 46 -2.33 13.03 1.48
N ARG A 47 -1.04 12.80 1.70
CA ARG A 47 -0.02 13.81 1.98
C ARG A 47 0.98 13.83 0.82
N PRO A 48 0.65 14.48 -0.30
CA PRO A 48 1.48 14.46 -1.51
C PRO A 48 2.87 15.03 -1.25
N ASP A 49 3.01 16.07 -0.41
CA ASP A 49 4.30 16.70 -0.10
C ASP A 49 5.38 15.74 0.42
N PHE A 50 4.97 14.65 1.07
CA PHE A 50 5.85 13.64 1.64
C PHE A 50 5.69 12.25 0.99
N SER A 51 4.93 12.15 -0.10
CA SER A 51 4.54 10.87 -0.71
C SER A 51 3.88 9.88 0.27
N ASN A 52 3.20 10.36 1.32
CA ASN A 52 2.62 9.52 2.37
C ASN A 52 1.10 9.40 2.19
N TYR A 53 0.56 8.19 2.34
CA TYR A 53 -0.87 7.91 2.15
C TYR A 53 -1.39 7.03 3.29
N CYS A 54 -2.51 7.42 3.89
CA CYS A 54 -3.21 6.62 4.89
C CYS A 54 -4.32 5.82 4.20
N LEU A 55 -4.31 4.51 4.42
CA LEU A 55 -5.26 3.57 3.84
C LEU A 55 -6.23 3.07 4.90
N GLU A 56 -7.47 2.82 4.49
CA GLU A 56 -8.43 2.07 5.29
C GLU A 56 -8.11 0.57 5.16
N LEU A 57 -7.45 0.01 6.18
CA LEU A 57 -7.06 -1.40 6.21
C LEU A 57 -7.98 -2.19 7.16
N PRO A 58 -8.37 -3.43 6.79
CA PRO A 58 -9.11 -4.30 7.67
C PRO A 58 -8.22 -4.73 8.87
N PRO A 59 -8.81 -4.98 10.05
CA PRO A 59 -8.09 -5.32 11.27
C PRO A 59 -7.27 -6.62 11.18
N ALA A 60 -7.53 -7.46 10.16
CA ALA A 60 -6.74 -8.64 9.86
C ALA A 60 -5.29 -8.32 9.41
N LEU A 61 -5.02 -7.09 8.95
CA LEU A 61 -3.70 -6.64 8.48
C LEU A 61 -2.98 -5.72 9.47
N THR A 62 -3.62 -5.34 10.59
CA THR A 62 -3.13 -4.31 11.53
C THR A 62 -2.42 -4.91 12.75
N LYS A 63 -1.82 -6.11 12.63
CA LYS A 63 -1.17 -6.83 13.75
C LYS A 63 0.33 -7.03 13.56
#